data_AF-A0A1G3H613-F1
#
_entry.id   AF-A0A1G3H613-F1
#
_cell.length_a   1.000
_cell.length_b   1.000
_cell.length_c   1.000
_cell.angle_alpha   90.00
_cell.angle_beta   90.00
_cell.angle_gamma   90.00
#
_symmetry.space_group_name_H-M   'P 1'
#
loop_
_entity.id
_entity.type
_entity.pdbx_description
1 polymer ?
#
loop_
_entity_poly.entity_id
_entity_poly.type
_entity_poly.pdbx_seq_one_letter_code
_entity_poly.pdbx_strand_id
1 'polypeptide(L)'
;MEARWQKLQQTIRPDVLVKLSEEFEKDFPGSQYSQADKDIQAGARKAFQALRDARLSSGAIEEPSGDVAYRNELTQALRGDKESAYRVAMMYMEGTHGLRRSERRAAQWLHIAAELGSADASWEVAQIYNIDGRVGEAARFEAKAVEAGYRVPTRLSTRDNY
;
A
#
# COMPACT_ATOMS: atom_id res chain seq x y z
N MET A 1 -23.57 9.77 13.18
CA MET A 1 -23.10 8.77 12.21
C MET A 1 -22.08 9.38 11.25
N GLU A 2 -22.47 10.37 10.42
CA GLU A 2 -21.59 11.00 9.41
C GLU A 2 -20.26 11.55 9.95
N ALA A 3 -20.28 12.29 11.07
CA ALA A 3 -19.05 12.84 11.66
C ALA A 3 -18.04 11.76 12.11
N ARG A 4 -18.51 10.59 12.53
CA ARG A 4 -17.61 9.47 12.90
C ARG A 4 -17.05 8.79 11.65
N TRP A 5 -17.88 8.64 10.61
CA TRP A 5 -17.45 8.15 9.31
C TRP A 5 -16.38 9.04 8.66
N GLN A 6 -16.56 10.37 8.73
CA GLN A 6 -15.57 11.35 8.30
C GLN A 6 -14.25 11.23 9.09
N LYS A 7 -14.33 11.04 10.41
CA LYS A 7 -13.13 10.81 11.24
C LYS A 7 -12.39 9.52 10.87
N LEU A 8 -13.13 8.46 10.54
CA LEU A 8 -12.59 7.23 9.97
C LEU A 8 -11.87 7.52 8.65
N GLN A 9 -12.46 8.33 7.77
CA GLN A 9 -11.86 8.74 6.48
C GLN A 9 -10.56 9.54 6.63
N GLN A 10 -10.45 10.38 7.66
CA GLN A 10 -9.27 11.23 7.91
C GLN A 10 -8.15 10.53 8.69
N THR A 11 -8.40 9.32 9.20
CA THR A 11 -7.41 8.59 9.98
C THR A 11 -6.42 7.87 9.07
N ILE A 12 -5.14 8.22 9.22
CA ILE A 12 -4.01 7.66 8.44
C ILE A 12 -3.28 6.57 9.25
N ARG A 13 -3.70 6.28 10.49
CA ARG A 13 -3.07 5.25 11.33
C ARG A 13 -3.82 3.92 11.22
N PRO A 14 -3.22 2.85 10.69
CA PRO A 14 -3.93 1.58 10.46
C PRO A 14 -4.40 0.93 11.77
N ASP A 15 -3.63 1.04 12.86
CA ASP A 15 -3.99 0.53 14.19
C ASP A 15 -5.22 1.25 14.77
N VAL A 16 -5.27 2.57 14.61
CA VAL A 16 -6.40 3.39 15.06
C VAL A 16 -7.61 3.20 14.16
N LEU A 17 -7.39 3.06 12.86
CA LEU A 17 -8.44 2.86 11.88
C LEU A 17 -9.18 1.54 12.11
N VAL A 18 -8.46 0.45 12.42
CA VAL A 18 -9.08 -0.82 12.82
C VAL A 18 -9.93 -0.64 14.10
N LYS A 19 -9.39 0.02 15.13
CA LYS A 19 -10.16 0.27 16.37
C LYS A 19 -11.40 1.14 16.14
N LEU A 20 -11.25 2.23 15.38
CA LEU A 20 -12.37 3.14 15.08
C LEU A 20 -13.46 2.46 14.24
N SER A 21 -13.08 1.55 13.32
CA SER A 21 -14.06 0.75 12.55
C SER A 21 -14.85 -0.18 13.48
N GLU A 22 -14.18 -0.86 14.40
CA GLU A 22 -14.83 -1.77 15.37
C GLU A 22 -15.79 -1.02 16.30
N GLU A 23 -15.40 0.17 16.78
CA GLU A 23 -16.28 1.05 17.56
C GLU A 23 -17.47 1.56 16.74
N PHE A 24 -17.26 1.86 15.45
CA PHE A 24 -18.31 2.34 14.57
C PHE A 24 -19.37 1.28 14.29
N GLU A 25 -18.97 0.05 13.95
CA GLU A 25 -19.90 -1.06 13.73
C GLU A 25 -20.66 -1.44 15.02
N LYS A 26 -20.00 -1.36 16.18
CA LYS A 26 -20.64 -1.59 17.49
C LYS A 26 -21.72 -0.56 17.80
N ASP A 27 -21.45 0.71 17.54
CA ASP A 27 -22.38 1.80 17.83
C ASP A 27 -23.48 1.95 16.75
N PHE A 28 -23.23 1.47 15.52
CA PHE A 28 -24.13 1.59 14.38
C PHE A 28 -24.24 0.29 13.54
N PRO A 29 -24.74 -0.81 14.13
CA PRO A 29 -24.83 -2.10 13.44
C PRO A 29 -25.77 -2.02 12.24
N GLY A 30 -25.34 -2.53 11.09
CA GLY A 30 -26.17 -2.59 9.87
C GLY A 30 -26.45 -1.23 9.21
N SER A 31 -25.65 -0.21 9.50
CA SER A 31 -25.75 1.09 8.81
C SER A 31 -25.40 0.98 7.32
N GLN A 32 -25.75 2.00 6.52
CA GLN A 32 -25.33 2.09 5.10
C GLN A 32 -23.82 2.06 4.89
N TYR A 33 -23.05 2.35 5.96
CA TYR A 33 -21.59 2.32 5.97
C TYR A 33 -21.03 0.97 6.45
N SER A 34 -21.86 0.04 6.96
CA SER A 34 -21.39 -1.23 7.55
C SER A 34 -20.61 -2.09 6.55
N GLN A 35 -21.04 -2.14 5.28
CA GLN A 35 -20.29 -2.86 4.26
C GLN A 35 -18.96 -2.18 3.95
N ALA A 36 -18.97 -0.86 3.76
CA ALA A 36 -17.76 -0.08 3.51
C ALA A 36 -16.78 -0.13 4.70
N ASP A 37 -17.28 -0.15 5.93
CA ASP A 37 -16.48 -0.27 7.15
C ASP A 37 -15.80 -1.65 7.25
N LYS A 38 -16.52 -2.73 6.92
CA LYS A 38 -15.95 -4.08 6.82
C LYS A 38 -14.85 -4.16 5.77
N ASP A 39 -15.05 -3.54 4.61
CA ASP A 39 -14.05 -3.52 3.53
C ASP A 39 -12.81 -2.72 3.96
N ILE A 40 -13.00 -1.56 4.57
CA ILE A 40 -11.93 -0.74 5.16
C ILE A 40 -11.19 -1.52 6.25
N GLN A 41 -11.90 -2.21 7.13
CA GLN A 41 -11.33 -3.02 8.20
C GLN A 41 -10.50 -4.18 7.64
N ALA A 42 -11.03 -4.90 6.65
CA ALA A 42 -10.33 -6.01 6.01
C ALA A 42 -9.06 -5.52 5.29
N GLY A 43 -9.16 -4.43 4.54
CA GLY A 43 -8.04 -3.84 3.84
C GLY A 43 -6.98 -3.28 4.78
N ALA A 44 -7.38 -2.60 5.86
CA ALA A 44 -6.45 -2.09 6.87
C ALA A 44 -5.74 -3.20 7.65
N ARG A 45 -6.42 -4.31 7.95
CA ARG A 45 -5.79 -5.48 8.55
C ARG A 45 -4.76 -6.12 7.62
N LYS A 46 -5.08 -6.26 6.33
CA LYS A 46 -4.12 -6.74 5.32
C LYS A 46 -2.93 -5.79 5.19
N ALA A 47 -3.17 -4.49 5.09
CA ALA A 47 -2.11 -3.48 5.01
C ALA A 47 -1.22 -3.51 6.26
N PHE A 48 -1.79 -3.66 7.45
CA PHE A 48 -1.04 -3.79 8.70
C PHE A 48 -0.18 -5.06 8.75
N GLN A 49 -0.70 -6.18 8.28
CA GLN A 49 0.07 -7.42 8.15
C GLN A 49 1.22 -7.26 7.14
N ALA A 50 0.92 -6.70 5.96
CA ALA A 50 1.90 -6.45 4.91
C ALA A 50 3.02 -5.50 5.36
N LEU A 51 2.68 -4.46 6.15
CA LEU A 51 3.65 -3.56 6.77
C LEU A 51 4.61 -4.31 7.71
N ARG A 52 4.07 -5.18 8.56
CA ARG A 52 4.86 -6.01 9.47
C ARG A 52 5.79 -6.94 8.70
N ASP A 53 5.31 -7.56 7.64
CA ASP A 53 6.09 -8.48 6.80
C ASP A 53 7.20 -7.74 6.03
N ALA A 54 6.92 -6.53 5.54
CA ALA A 54 7.89 -5.64 4.93
C ALA A 54 8.88 -4.99 5.93
N ARG A 55 8.78 -5.34 7.22
CA ARG A 55 9.56 -4.76 8.33
C ARG A 55 9.44 -3.23 8.41
N LEU A 56 8.31 -2.68 7.95
CA LEU A 56 7.99 -1.27 8.05
C LEU A 56 7.07 -1.08 9.27
N SER A 57 7.60 -0.54 10.36
CA SER A 57 6.75 -0.20 11.50
C SER A 57 5.90 1.02 11.17
N SER A 58 4.68 1.11 11.73
CA SER A 58 3.82 2.29 11.54
C SER A 58 4.47 3.59 12.02
N GLY A 59 5.44 3.52 12.94
CA GLY A 59 6.27 4.67 13.35
C GLY A 59 7.38 5.05 12.36
N ALA A 60 7.81 4.14 11.47
CA ALA A 60 8.74 4.45 10.39
C ALA A 60 8.07 5.07 9.16
N ILE A 61 6.72 5.00 9.10
CA ILE A 61 5.87 5.74 8.14
C ILE A 61 5.86 7.24 8.47
N GLU A 62 6.40 7.65 9.64
CA GLU A 62 6.59 9.05 10.00
C GLU A 62 7.61 9.73 9.09
N GLU A 63 7.10 10.22 7.97
CA GLU A 63 7.64 11.39 7.31
C GLU A 63 6.44 12.26 6.88
N PRO A 64 6.10 13.31 7.67
CA PRO A 64 5.14 14.35 7.27
C PRO A 64 5.61 15.18 6.07
N SER A 65 6.80 14.87 5.54
CA SER A 65 7.51 15.51 4.44
C SER A 65 6.82 15.36 3.10
N GLY A 66 5.87 14.43 2.97
CA GLY A 66 5.08 14.32 1.76
C GLY A 66 3.95 15.37 1.68
N ASP A 67 3.70 15.83 0.47
CA ASP A 67 2.60 16.73 0.12
C ASP A 67 1.22 16.06 0.29
N VAL A 68 0.15 16.77 -0.10
CA VAL A 68 -1.22 16.27 0.02
C VAL A 68 -1.44 15.01 -0.83
N ALA A 69 -0.79 14.89 -2.00
CA ALA A 69 -0.94 13.74 -2.87
C ALA A 69 -0.32 12.49 -2.23
N TYR A 70 0.90 12.59 -1.69
CA TYR A 70 1.50 11.49 -0.92
C TYR A 70 0.61 11.06 0.24
N ARG A 71 0.06 12.00 1.01
CA ARG A 71 -0.81 11.68 2.16
C ARG A 71 -2.09 10.97 1.73
N ASN A 72 -2.67 11.36 0.59
CA ASN A 72 -3.85 10.71 0.03
C ASN A 72 -3.55 9.29 -0.42
N GLU A 73 -2.44 9.07 -1.13
CA GLU A 73 -2.02 7.72 -1.54
C GLU A 73 -1.67 6.86 -0.33
N LEU A 74 -0.95 7.41 0.64
CA LEU A 74 -0.63 6.72 1.89
C LEU A 74 -1.90 6.28 2.62
N THR A 75 -2.91 7.15 2.70
CA THR A 75 -4.19 6.83 3.36
C THR A 75 -4.90 5.69 2.67
N GLN A 76 -4.93 5.67 1.34
CA GLN A 76 -5.56 4.60 0.56
C GLN A 76 -4.78 3.29 0.66
N ALA A 77 -3.45 3.34 0.57
CA ALA A 77 -2.57 2.19 0.74
C ALA A 77 -2.79 1.51 2.10
N LEU A 78 -2.93 2.31 3.16
CA LEU A 78 -3.18 1.82 4.52
C LEU A 78 -4.60 1.27 4.73
N ARG A 79 -5.51 1.48 3.77
CA ARG A 79 -6.82 0.83 3.70
C ARG A 79 -6.81 -0.41 2.81
N GLY A 80 -5.63 -0.86 2.39
CA GLY A 80 -5.48 -2.04 1.55
C GLY A 80 -5.59 -1.77 0.05
N ASP A 81 -5.57 -0.50 -0.38
CA ASP A 81 -5.49 -0.18 -1.81
C ASP A 81 -4.07 -0.50 -2.34
N LYS A 82 -4.00 -1.57 -3.14
CA LYS A 82 -2.76 -2.08 -3.71
C LYS A 82 -2.12 -1.13 -4.73
N GLU A 83 -2.93 -0.37 -5.46
CA GLU A 83 -2.46 0.56 -6.50
C GLU A 83 -1.87 1.81 -5.85
N SER A 84 -2.50 2.29 -4.78
CA SER A 84 -1.95 3.36 -3.95
C SER A 84 -0.64 2.95 -3.27
N ALA A 85 -0.55 1.72 -2.75
CA ALA A 85 0.71 1.22 -2.18
C ALA A 85 1.84 1.19 -3.22
N TYR A 86 1.52 0.78 -4.46
CA TYR A 86 2.46 0.84 -5.59
C TYR A 86 2.85 2.28 -5.96
N ARG A 87 1.88 3.21 -6.03
CA ARG A 87 2.15 4.64 -6.27
C ARG A 87 3.05 5.24 -5.20
N VAL A 88 2.83 4.93 -3.92
CA VAL A 88 3.73 5.37 -2.84
C VAL A 88 5.15 4.86 -3.06
N ALA A 89 5.32 3.61 -3.51
CA ALA A 89 6.63 3.10 -3.85
C ALA A 89 7.31 3.90 -4.97
N MET A 90 6.56 4.22 -6.04
CA MET A 90 7.04 5.04 -7.15
C MET A 90 7.43 6.46 -6.71
N MET A 91 6.65 7.08 -5.83
CA MET A 91 7.00 8.38 -5.26
C MET A 91 8.34 8.34 -4.50
N TYR A 92 8.64 7.25 -3.80
CA TYR A 92 9.96 7.04 -3.18
C TYR A 92 11.06 6.67 -4.19
N MET A 93 10.76 6.00 -5.30
CA MET A 93 11.73 5.74 -6.37
C MET A 93 12.16 7.03 -7.07
N GLU A 94 11.21 7.93 -7.29
CA GLU A 94 11.44 9.18 -8.01
C GLU A 94 11.90 10.31 -7.08
N GLY A 95 11.52 10.25 -5.79
CA GLY A 95 11.73 11.36 -4.85
C GLY A 95 10.84 12.55 -5.16
N THR A 96 9.57 12.29 -5.51
CA THR A 96 8.56 13.30 -5.82
C THR A 96 7.66 13.57 -4.62
N HIS A 97 6.74 14.54 -4.73
CA HIS A 97 5.75 14.81 -3.69
C HIS A 97 6.33 15.20 -2.32
N GLY A 98 7.51 15.84 -2.29
CA GLY A 98 8.19 16.23 -1.06
C GLY A 98 8.99 15.11 -0.38
N LEU A 99 9.02 13.91 -0.98
CA LEU A 99 9.80 12.78 -0.49
C LEU A 99 11.23 12.83 -1.04
N ARG A 100 12.17 12.32 -0.26
CA ARG A 100 13.52 12.02 -0.77
C ARG A 100 13.51 10.65 -1.44
N ARG A 101 14.21 10.56 -2.57
CA ARG A 101 14.42 9.28 -3.25
C ARG A 101 15.03 8.26 -2.30
N SER A 102 14.40 7.09 -2.20
CA SER A 102 14.83 6.00 -1.34
C SER A 102 14.38 4.66 -1.92
N GLU A 103 15.31 3.98 -2.58
CA GLU A 103 15.08 2.65 -3.16
C GLU A 103 14.71 1.62 -2.09
N ARG A 104 15.29 1.74 -0.89
CA ARG A 104 14.94 0.89 0.26
C ARG A 104 13.47 1.06 0.65
N ARG A 105 12.99 2.31 0.80
CA ARG A 105 11.58 2.56 1.14
C ARG A 105 10.65 2.13 0.00
N ALA A 106 11.04 2.40 -1.24
CA ALA A 106 10.28 1.95 -2.41
C ALA A 106 10.13 0.43 -2.44
N ALA A 107 11.21 -0.34 -2.25
CA ALA A 107 11.15 -1.80 -2.20
C ALA A 107 10.23 -2.32 -1.08
N GLN A 108 10.21 -1.65 0.09
CA GLN A 108 9.28 -1.98 1.17
C GLN A 108 7.82 -1.72 0.78
N TRP A 109 7.54 -0.61 0.10
CA TRP A 109 6.18 -0.29 -0.38
C TRP A 109 5.73 -1.18 -1.54
N LEU A 110 6.64 -1.54 -2.46
CA LEU A 110 6.37 -2.56 -3.48
C LEU A 110 6.03 -3.90 -2.82
N HIS A 111 6.74 -4.29 -1.77
CA HIS A 111 6.44 -5.52 -1.03
C HIS A 111 5.05 -5.47 -0.40
N ILE A 112 4.66 -4.33 0.16
CA ILE A 112 3.32 -4.14 0.71
C ILE A 112 2.28 -4.26 -0.40
N ALA A 113 2.47 -3.57 -1.52
CA ALA A 113 1.55 -3.64 -2.66
C ALA A 113 1.42 -5.07 -3.22
N ALA A 114 2.52 -5.82 -3.26
CA ALA A 114 2.54 -7.22 -3.68
C ALA A 114 1.76 -8.13 -2.70
N GLU A 115 1.91 -7.93 -1.39
CA GLU A 115 1.10 -8.63 -0.38
C GLU A 115 -0.39 -8.25 -0.44
N LEU A 116 -0.72 -7.03 -0.87
CA LEU A 116 -2.09 -6.60 -1.15
C LEU A 116 -2.63 -7.12 -2.50
N GLY A 117 -1.81 -7.81 -3.30
CA GLY A 117 -2.22 -8.45 -4.56
C GLY A 117 -2.05 -7.59 -5.81
N SER A 118 -1.11 -6.63 -5.81
CA SER A 118 -0.71 -5.93 -7.03
C SER A 118 0.18 -6.83 -7.87
N ALA A 119 -0.22 -7.06 -9.13
CA ALA A 119 0.51 -7.88 -10.08
C ALA A 119 1.84 -7.22 -10.47
N ASP A 120 1.80 -5.91 -10.75
CA ASP A 120 2.98 -5.10 -11.07
C ASP A 120 3.98 -5.09 -9.92
N ALA A 121 3.52 -4.82 -8.70
CA ALA A 121 4.39 -4.80 -7.53
C ALA A 121 5.00 -6.17 -7.23
N SER A 122 4.24 -7.25 -7.42
CA SER A 122 4.74 -8.62 -7.22
C SER A 122 5.88 -8.94 -8.19
N TRP A 123 5.75 -8.54 -9.45
CA TRP A 123 6.84 -8.70 -10.42
C TRP A 123 8.06 -7.86 -10.04
N GLU A 124 7.87 -6.59 -9.67
CA GLU A 124 9.01 -5.73 -9.32
C GLU A 124 9.75 -6.21 -8.06
N VAL A 125 9.04 -6.63 -7.00
CA VAL A 125 9.68 -7.20 -5.81
C VAL A 125 10.41 -8.49 -6.13
N ALA A 126 9.86 -9.33 -6.99
CA ALA A 126 10.57 -10.53 -7.42
C ALA A 126 11.90 -10.19 -8.09
N GLN A 127 11.95 -9.15 -8.94
CA GLN A 127 13.19 -8.71 -9.56
C GLN A 127 14.20 -8.19 -8.53
N ILE A 128 13.74 -7.41 -7.55
CA ILE A 128 14.60 -6.93 -6.44
C ILE A 128 15.19 -8.13 -5.68
N TYR A 129 14.37 -9.13 -5.35
CA TYR A 129 14.83 -10.32 -4.64
C TYR A 129 15.72 -11.23 -5.46
N ASN A 130 15.53 -11.30 -6.77
CA ASN A 130 16.46 -11.99 -7.68
C ASN A 130 17.83 -11.31 -7.66
N ILE A 131 17.88 -9.97 -7.71
CA ILE A 131 19.12 -9.20 -7.64
C ILE A 131 19.82 -9.39 -6.28
N ASP A 132 19.06 -9.40 -5.19
CA ASP A 132 19.57 -9.63 -3.82
C ASP A 132 19.96 -11.10 -3.54
N GLY A 133 19.78 -12.01 -4.50
CA GLY A 133 20.08 -13.44 -4.36
C GLY A 133 19.07 -14.22 -3.51
N ARG A 134 17.93 -13.63 -3.16
CA ARG A 134 16.82 -14.23 -2.40
C ARG A 134 15.86 -14.98 -3.33
N VAL A 135 16.40 -15.94 -4.08
CA VAL A 135 15.70 -16.66 -5.17
C VAL A 135 14.40 -17.32 -4.72
N GLY A 136 14.35 -17.86 -3.50
CA GLY A 136 13.14 -18.49 -2.96
C GLY A 136 11.98 -17.51 -2.76
N GLU A 137 12.28 -16.28 -2.37
CA GLU A 137 11.25 -15.24 -2.22
C GLU A 137 10.89 -14.63 -3.57
N ALA A 138 11.87 -14.47 -4.46
CA ALA A 138 11.61 -14.05 -5.82
C ALA A 138 10.59 -14.98 -6.50
N ALA A 139 10.82 -16.29 -6.48
CA ALA A 139 9.89 -17.27 -7.06
C ALA A 139 8.47 -17.19 -6.47
N ARG A 140 8.35 -16.92 -5.16
CA ARG A 140 7.05 -16.72 -4.51
C ARG A 140 6.31 -15.50 -5.06
N PHE A 141 7.01 -14.39 -5.25
CA PHE A 141 6.43 -13.16 -5.78
C PHE A 141 6.18 -13.24 -7.30
N GLU A 142 7.00 -13.96 -8.06
CA GLU A 142 6.73 -14.28 -9.47
C GLU A 142 5.43 -15.07 -9.62
N ALA A 143 5.25 -16.11 -8.81
CA ALA A 143 4.02 -16.90 -8.81
C ALA A 143 2.78 -16.03 -8.49
N LYS A 144 2.89 -15.13 -7.50
CA LYS A 144 1.83 -14.16 -7.18
C LYS A 144 1.53 -13.22 -8.35
N ALA A 145 2.55 -12.73 -9.05
CA ALA A 145 2.36 -11.87 -10.21
C ALA A 145 1.58 -12.59 -11.31
N VAL A 146 1.96 -13.83 -11.61
CA VAL A 146 1.29 -14.67 -12.62
C VAL A 146 -0.16 -14.97 -12.22
N GLU A 147 -0.40 -15.34 -10.97
CA GLU A 147 -1.75 -15.60 -10.44
C GLU A 147 -2.64 -14.35 -10.50
N ALA A 148 -2.08 -13.18 -10.19
CA ALA A 148 -2.75 -11.90 -10.29
C ALA A 148 -2.97 -11.42 -11.74
N GLY A 149 -2.57 -12.21 -12.73
CA GLY A 149 -2.79 -11.93 -14.16
C GLY A 149 -1.81 -10.90 -14.73
N TYR A 150 -0.60 -10.81 -14.18
CA TYR A 150 0.42 -9.87 -14.64
C TYR A 150 0.62 -9.96 -16.15
N ARG A 151 0.33 -8.85 -16.83
CA ARG A 151 0.75 -8.63 -18.21
C ARG A 151 1.91 -7.68 -18.12
N VAL A 152 3.06 -8.10 -18.66
CA VAL A 152 4.25 -7.26 -18.76
C VAL A 152 3.79 -5.90 -19.32
N PRO A 153 3.90 -4.80 -18.54
CA PRO A 153 3.56 -3.50 -19.07
C PRO A 153 4.50 -3.29 -20.24
N THR A 154 3.93 -3.09 -21.42
CA THR A 154 4.64 -2.50 -22.55
C THR A 154 5.14 -1.17 -22.02
N ARG A 155 6.38 -1.14 -21.51
CA ARG A 155 7.05 0.10 -21.19
C ARG A 155 7.10 0.84 -22.50
N LEU A 156 6.15 1.76 -22.73
CA LEU A 156 6.39 2.85 -23.64
C LEU A 156 7.57 3.58 -23.00
N SER A 157 8.76 3.21 -23.45
CA SER A 157 9.95 3.98 -23.23
C SER A 157 9.78 5.25 -24.04
N THR A 158 8.95 6.18 -23.58
CA THR A 158 9.09 7.59 -23.97
C THR A 158 10.26 8.15 -23.17
N ARG A 159 11.45 7.61 -23.45
CA ARG A 159 12.63 8.46 -23.64
C ARG A 159 12.37 9.20 -24.94
N ASP A 160 11.50 10.21 -24.89
CA ASP A 160 11.51 11.25 -25.89
C ASP A 160 12.78 12.07 -25.64
N ASN A 161 13.87 11.57 -26.22
CA ASN A 161 14.99 12.40 -26.62
C ASN A 161 14.45 13.39 -27.67
N TYR A 162 14.38 14.67 -27.33
CA TYR A 162 14.65 15.77 -28.26
C TYR A 162 15.21 16.96 -27.50
#